data_AF-A0AA85F8D8-F1
#
_entry.id   AF-A0AA85F8D8-F1
#
_cell.length_a   1.000
_cell.length_b   1.000
_cell.length_c   1.000
_cell.angle_alpha   90.00
_cell.angle_beta   90.00
_cell.angle_gamma   90.00
#
_symmetry.space_group_name_H-M   'P 1'
#
loop_
_entity.id
_entity.type
_entity.pdbx_description
1 polymer ?
#
loop_
_entity_poly.entity_id
_entity_poly.type
_entity_poly.pdbx_seq_one_letter_code
_entity_poly.pdbx_strand_id
1 'polypeptide(L)'
;MVAQEFINFFSSLQLPASTGIEDFGDRLNFFTTILFLIATLVVTAKQYVLGAISCYVSVSPSGTGFDTFLVNYCWVHGTIPLRNNEPLPETDAQWKEYDIHRRISVKKFYLVIYLLNYMLLNRSIIYI
;
A
#
# COMPACT_ATOMS: atom_id res chain seq x y z
N MET A 1 25.86 13.85 -13.78
CA MET A 1 25.69 12.65 -14.64
C MET A 1 24.32 12.01 -14.48
N VAL A 2 23.91 11.51 -13.30
CA VAL A 2 22.58 10.84 -13.13
C VAL A 2 21.38 11.75 -13.44
N ALA A 3 21.41 13.02 -13.04
CA ALA A 3 20.29 13.95 -13.27
C ALA A 3 20.06 14.30 -14.75
N GLN A 4 21.12 14.36 -15.57
CA GLN A 4 21.00 14.62 -17.00
C GLN A 4 20.43 13.42 -17.74
N GLU A 5 20.80 12.20 -17.34
CA GLU A 5 20.20 10.98 -17.91
C GLU A 5 18.73 10.84 -17.51
N PHE A 6 18.37 11.22 -16.28
CA PHE A 6 16.98 11.25 -15.83
C PHE A 6 16.13 12.25 -16.61
N ILE A 7 16.64 13.46 -16.85
CA ILE A 7 15.95 14.49 -17.65
C ILE A 7 15.81 14.05 -19.10
N ASN A 8 16.85 13.46 -19.69
CA ASN A 8 16.80 12.94 -21.06
C ASN A 8 15.78 11.78 -21.19
N PHE A 9 15.74 10.86 -20.22
CA PHE A 9 14.75 9.79 -20.17
C PHE A 9 13.31 10.32 -20.04
N PHE A 10 13.09 11.33 -19.19
CA PHE A 10 11.78 12.00 -19.09
C PHE A 10 11.40 12.74 -20.38
N SER A 11 12.36 13.35 -21.07
CA SER A 11 12.12 14.00 -22.36
C SER A 11 11.75 13.00 -23.46
N SER A 12 12.33 11.79 -23.45
CA SER A 12 11.96 10.71 -24.37
C SER A 12 10.62 10.05 -24.01
N LEU A 13 10.19 10.17 -22.75
CA LEU A 13 8.89 9.72 -22.27
C LEU A 13 7.76 10.71 -22.57
N GLN A 14 8.07 11.87 -23.19
CA GLN A 14 7.07 12.73 -23.78
C GLN A 14 6.43 11.98 -24.95
N LEU A 15 5.39 11.20 -24.63
CA LEU A 15 4.41 10.72 -25.59
C LEU A 15 4.06 11.91 -26.49
N PRO A 16 4.18 11.80 -27.82
CA PRO A 16 3.77 12.88 -28.71
C PRO A 16 2.34 13.19 -28.31
N ALA A 17 2.10 14.43 -27.85
CA ALA A 17 0.78 14.89 -27.48
C ALA A 17 -0.13 14.54 -28.65
N SER A 18 -0.98 13.52 -28.46
CA SER A 18 -1.79 12.94 -29.52
C SER A 18 -2.56 14.09 -30.16
N THR A 19 -2.16 14.43 -31.38
CA THR A 19 -2.71 15.54 -32.12
C THR A 19 -4.11 15.12 -32.57
N GLY A 20 -5.13 15.46 -31.77
CA GLY A 20 -6.39 15.96 -32.32
C GLY A 20 -7.68 15.18 -32.11
N ILE A 21 -7.74 14.02 -31.43
CA ILE A 21 -9.01 13.29 -31.25
C ILE A 21 -9.03 12.52 -29.91
N GLU A 22 -8.77 13.20 -28.80
CA GLU A 22 -9.00 12.60 -27.47
C GLU A 22 -10.11 13.38 -26.78
N ASP A 23 -11.22 12.71 -26.54
CA ASP A 23 -12.36 13.27 -25.84
C ASP A 23 -11.95 13.68 -24.42
N PHE A 24 -12.65 14.67 -23.85
CA PHE A 24 -12.40 15.13 -22.48
C PHE A 24 -12.45 13.97 -21.47
N GLY A 25 -13.27 12.93 -21.74
CA GLY A 25 -13.34 11.71 -20.96
C GLY A 25 -12.03 10.93 -20.92
N ASP A 26 -11.36 10.76 -22.06
CA ASP A 26 -10.10 10.00 -22.15
C ASP A 26 -8.96 10.73 -21.45
N ARG A 27 -8.92 12.06 -21.56
CA ARG A 27 -7.93 12.91 -20.88
C ARG A 27 -8.06 12.84 -19.36
N LEU A 28 -9.30 12.86 -18.84
CA LEU A 28 -9.56 12.71 -17.40
C LEU A 28 -9.17 11.31 -16.91
N ASN A 29 -9.47 10.27 -17.70
CA ASN A 29 -9.12 8.90 -17.34
C ASN A 29 -7.60 8.69 -17.30
N PHE A 30 -6.86 9.24 -18.28
CA PHE A 30 -5.39 9.19 -18.28
C PHE A 30 -4.80 9.95 -17.08
N PHE A 31 -5.30 11.15 -16.79
CA PHE A 31 -4.84 11.95 -15.66
C PHE A 31 -5.09 11.25 -14.31
N THR A 32 -6.29 10.69 -14.12
CA THR A 32 -6.64 9.97 -12.88
C THR A 32 -5.82 8.69 -12.72
N THR A 33 -5.56 7.96 -13.81
CA THR A 33 -4.70 6.77 -13.80
C THR A 33 -3.27 7.11 -13.37
N ILE A 34 -2.69 8.18 -13.91
CA ILE A 34 -1.34 8.64 -13.52
C ILE A 34 -1.31 9.06 -12.05
N LEU A 35 -2.33 9.78 -11.57
CA LEU A 35 -2.42 10.19 -10.17
C LEU A 35 -2.43 8.98 -9.23
N PHE A 36 -3.24 7.95 -9.54
CA PHE A 36 -3.28 6.72 -8.75
C PHE A 36 -1.98 5.92 -8.81
N LEU A 37 -1.29 5.93 -9.95
CA LEU A 37 0.03 5.30 -10.10
C LEU A 37 1.05 5.97 -9.18
N ILE A 38 1.13 7.30 -9.19
CA ILE A 38 2.02 8.07 -8.31
C ILE A 38 1.64 7.84 -6.84
N ALA A 39 0.35 7.88 -6.49
CA ALA A 39 -0.10 7.61 -5.12
C ALA A 39 0.30 6.20 -4.66
N THR A 40 0.19 5.20 -5.54
CA THR A 40 0.62 3.82 -5.24
C THR A 40 2.12 3.75 -5.01
N LEU A 41 2.94 4.43 -5.83
CA LEU A 41 4.39 4.51 -5.63
C LEU A 41 4.77 5.16 -4.30
N VAL A 42 4.07 6.21 -3.90
CA VAL A 42 4.30 6.88 -2.61
C VAL A 42 3.95 5.96 -1.44
N VAL A 43 2.81 5.27 -1.53
CA VAL A 43 2.38 4.31 -0.50
C VAL A 43 3.35 3.13 -0.40
N THR A 44 3.78 2.54 -1.52
CA THR A 44 4.74 1.43 -1.50
C THR A 44 6.09 1.88 -0.95
N ALA A 45 6.58 3.06 -1.32
CA ALA A 45 7.82 3.60 -0.75
C ALA A 45 7.72 3.76 0.77
N LYS A 46 6.59 4.25 1.29
CA LYS A 46 6.33 4.34 2.74
C LYS A 46 6.30 2.96 3.39
N GLN A 47 5.64 1.99 2.78
CA GLN A 47 5.53 0.63 3.30
C GLN A 47 6.90 -0.08 3.42
N TYR A 48 7.76 0.03 2.40
CA TYR A 48 8.99 -0.76 2.31
C TYR A 48 10.24 -0.04 2.84
N VAL A 49 10.31 1.30 2.72
CA VAL A 49 11.51 2.06 3.10
C VAL A 49 11.43 2.59 4.53
N LEU A 50 10.26 3.07 4.96
CA LEU A 50 10.10 3.78 6.23
C LEU A 50 9.57 2.90 7.37
N GLY A 51 9.27 1.62 7.08
CA GLY A 51 8.65 0.71 8.02
C GLY A 51 7.17 1.02 8.19
N ALA A 52 6.32 0.03 7.95
CA ALA A 52 4.88 0.25 7.94
C ALA A 52 4.24 0.24 9.35
N ILE A 53 4.96 -0.23 10.37
CA ILE A 53 4.47 -0.31 11.75
C ILE A 53 5.64 -0.29 12.75
N SER A 54 5.41 0.23 13.95
CA SER A 54 6.34 0.14 15.09
C SER A 54 5.66 -0.66 16.20
N CYS A 55 6.29 -1.76 16.63
CA CYS A 55 5.80 -2.60 17.72
C CYS A 55 6.63 -2.37 18.98
N TYR A 56 5.95 -2.37 20.14
CA TYR A 56 6.58 -2.19 21.45
C TYR A 56 6.33 -3.40 22.33
N VAL A 57 7.36 -3.86 23.03
CA VAL A 57 7.27 -4.91 24.05
C VAL A 57 8.00 -4.45 25.30
N SER A 58 7.47 -4.81 26.48
CA SER A 58 8.01 -4.39 27.78
C SER A 58 9.35 -5.03 28.13
N VAL A 59 9.66 -6.21 27.56
CA VAL A 59 10.91 -6.93 27.77
C VAL A 59 11.51 -7.33 26.43
N SER A 60 12.53 -6.60 25.97
CA SER A 60 13.31 -7.00 24.81
C SER A 60 14.48 -7.89 25.26
N PRO A 61 14.67 -9.09 24.69
CA PRO A 61 15.89 -9.86 24.91
C PRO A 61 17.11 -9.04 24.45
N SER A 62 18.23 -9.19 25.17
CA SER A 62 19.47 -8.48 24.89
C SER A 62 20.07 -8.93 23.55
N GLY A 63 19.71 -8.27 22.45
CA GLY A 63 20.21 -8.56 21.12
C GLY A 63 19.95 -7.40 20.16
N THR A 64 20.92 -7.10 19.30
CA THR A 64 20.75 -6.08 18.25
C THR A 64 19.85 -6.65 17.14
N GLY A 65 18.77 -5.94 16.81
CA GLY A 65 17.86 -6.30 15.71
C GLY A 65 16.57 -7.04 16.10
N PHE A 66 16.30 -7.24 17.40
CA PHE A 66 15.03 -7.80 17.85
C PHE A 66 13.83 -6.91 17.49
N ASP A 67 14.01 -5.59 17.52
CA ASP A 67 12.96 -4.63 17.13
C ASP A 67 12.57 -4.79 15.66
N THR A 68 13.55 -4.98 14.77
CA THR A 68 13.29 -5.23 13.34
C THR A 68 12.57 -6.56 13.13
N PHE A 69 12.93 -7.60 13.89
CA PHE A 69 12.22 -8.88 13.86
C PHE A 69 10.77 -8.72 14.32
N LEU A 70 10.54 -8.04 15.45
CA LEU A 70 9.21 -7.79 15.99
C LEU A 70 8.31 -7.05 15.01
N VAL A 71 8.83 -5.99 14.39
CA VAL A 71 8.09 -5.21 13.39
C VAL A 71 7.67 -6.09 12.21
N ASN A 72 8.59 -6.92 11.69
CA ASN A 72 8.29 -7.84 10.59
C ASN A 72 7.29 -8.93 11.00
N TYR A 73 7.40 -9.44 12.23
CA TYR A 73 6.46 -10.43 12.77
C TYR A 73 5.05 -9.86 12.87
N CYS A 74 4.91 -8.68 13.49
CA CYS A 74 3.65 -7.94 13.56
C CYS A 74 3.05 -7.67 12.17
N TRP A 75 3.90 -7.32 11.20
CA TRP A 75 3.47 -7.01 9.84
C TRP A 75 2.87 -8.23 9.11
N VAL A 76 3.52 -9.39 9.21
CA VAL A 76 3.08 -10.63 8.54
C VAL A 76 1.86 -11.23 9.22
N HIS A 77 1.86 -11.30 10.55
CA HIS A 77 0.75 -11.86 11.30
C HIS A 77 -0.44 -10.88 11.34
N GLY A 78 -0.22 -9.58 11.28
CA GLY A 78 -1.27 -8.57 11.44
C GLY A 78 -1.58 -8.30 12.91
N THR A 79 -2.45 -7.32 13.15
CA THR A 79 -2.72 -6.79 14.50
C THR A 79 -4.21 -6.85 14.84
N ILE A 80 -4.49 -6.91 16.15
CA ILE A 80 -5.84 -6.88 16.70
C ILE A 80 -5.98 -5.56 17.48
N PRO A 81 -6.89 -4.65 17.08
CA PRO A 81 -7.10 -3.41 17.80
C PRO A 81 -7.85 -3.66 19.10
N LEU A 82 -7.27 -3.22 20.22
CA LEU A 82 -7.88 -3.23 21.55
C LEU A 82 -8.19 -1.79 21.98
N ARG A 83 -9.32 -1.59 22.66
CA ARG A 83 -9.64 -0.28 23.26
C ARG A 83 -8.82 -0.10 24.54
N ASN A 84 -8.45 1.13 24.87
CA ASN A 84 -7.67 1.45 26.09
C ASN A 84 -8.26 0.91 27.41
N ASN A 85 -9.58 0.70 27.49
CA ASN A 85 -10.27 0.24 28.70
C ASN A 85 -10.80 -1.20 28.57
N GLU A 86 -10.37 -1.96 27.57
CA GLU A 86 -10.77 -3.34 27.36
C GLU A 86 -9.74 -4.29 28.01
N PRO A 87 -10.16 -5.30 28.80
CA PRO A 87 -9.23 -6.28 29.35
C PRO A 87 -8.60 -7.11 28.22
N LEU A 88 -7.32 -7.47 28.39
CA LEU A 88 -6.68 -8.42 27.49
C LEU A 88 -7.40 -9.79 27.63
N PRO A 89 -7.72 -10.48 26.53
CA PRO A 89 -8.29 -11.81 26.62
C PRO A 89 -7.30 -12.79 27.24
N GLU A 90 -7.78 -13.59 28.19
CA GLU A 90 -6.95 -14.54 28.94
C GLU A 90 -7.04 -15.96 28.38
N THR A 91 -8.13 -16.28 27.67
CA THR A 91 -8.40 -17.63 27.16
C THR A 91 -8.19 -17.72 25.64
N ASP A 92 -7.66 -18.85 25.15
CA ASP A 92 -7.45 -19.11 23.71
C ASP A 92 -8.73 -18.96 22.87
N ALA A 93 -9.88 -19.32 23.44
CA ALA A 93 -11.17 -19.19 22.79
C ALA A 93 -11.52 -17.72 22.50
N GLN A 94 -11.23 -16.81 23.44
CA GLN A 94 -11.46 -15.37 23.29
C GLN A 94 -10.49 -14.77 22.27
N TRP A 95 -9.22 -15.20 22.29
CA TRP A 95 -8.25 -14.82 21.28
C TRP A 95 -8.72 -15.18 19.87
N LYS A 96 -9.24 -16.40 19.69
CA LYS A 96 -9.75 -16.87 18.40
C LYS A 96 -10.95 -16.05 17.92
N GLU A 97 -11.86 -15.70 18.82
CA GLU A 97 -13.02 -14.86 18.50
C GLU A 97 -12.59 -13.47 18.00
N TYR A 98 -11.66 -12.84 18.71
CA TYR A 98 -11.13 -11.54 18.30
C TYR A 98 -10.35 -11.62 17.00
N ASP A 99 -9.70 -12.75 16.75
CA ASP A 99 -8.97 -12.97 15.52
C ASP A 99 -9.86 -12.96 14.29
N ILE A 100 -10.99 -13.65 14.39
CA ILE A 100 -11.98 -13.76 13.32
C ILE A 100 -12.63 -12.39 13.05
N HIS A 101 -12.98 -11.65 14.11
CA HIS A 101 -13.79 -10.44 13.96
C HIS A 101 -12.97 -9.16 13.76
N ARG A 102 -11.76 -9.08 14.32
CA ARG A 102 -11.03 -7.81 14.46
C ARG A 102 -9.65 -7.80 13.82
N ARG A 103 -9.11 -8.92 13.32
CA ARG A 103 -7.77 -8.93 12.72
C ARG A 103 -7.71 -8.01 11.48
N ILE A 104 -6.79 -7.05 11.55
CA ILE A 104 -6.41 -6.19 10.43
C ILE A 104 -5.11 -6.76 9.84
N SER A 105 -5.17 -7.20 8.59
CA SER A 105 -4.01 -7.69 7.85
C SER A 105 -3.82 -6.91 6.56
N VAL A 106 -2.56 -6.60 6.27
CA VAL A 106 -2.15 -5.76 5.14
C VAL A 106 -2.53 -6.35 3.77
N LYS A 107 -2.73 -7.67 3.69
CA LYS A 107 -3.24 -8.36 2.49
C LYS A 107 -4.52 -7.73 1.93
N LYS A 108 -5.37 -7.15 2.80
CA LYS A 108 -6.61 -6.47 2.40
C LYS A 108 -6.34 -5.18 1.60
N PHE A 109 -5.22 -4.49 1.82
CA PHE A 109 -4.92 -3.21 1.17
C PHE A 109 -4.38 -3.36 -0.26
N TYR A 110 -3.50 -4.35 -0.48
CA TYR A 110 -2.97 -4.65 -1.81
C TYR A 110 -4.04 -5.14 -2.78
N LEU A 111 -5.04 -5.90 -2.29
CA LEU A 111 -6.18 -6.35 -3.10
C LEU A 111 -7.03 -5.17 -3.61
N VAL A 112 -7.21 -4.13 -2.79
CA VAL A 112 -7.99 -2.93 -3.15
C VAL A 112 -7.27 -2.12 -4.22
N ILE A 113 -5.95 -1.93 -4.11
CA ILE A 113 -5.15 -1.26 -5.14
C ILE A 113 -5.15 -2.06 -6.45
N TYR A 114 -5.02 -3.38 -6.36
CA TYR A 114 -5.00 -4.25 -7.54
C TYR A 114 -6.36 -4.26 -8.26
N LEU A 115 -7.48 -4.34 -7.51
CA LEU A 115 -8.84 -4.29 -8.06
C LEU A 115 -9.20 -2.89 -8.62
N LEU A 116 -8.75 -1.80 -7.99
CA LEU A 116 -8.91 -0.44 -8.53
C LEU A 116 -8.17 -0.28 -9.85
N ASN A 117 -6.94 -0.78 -9.95
CA ASN A 117 -6.19 -0.77 -11.22
C ASN A 117 -6.88 -1.65 -12.28
N TYR A 118 -7.38 -2.83 -11.91
CA TYR A 118 -8.07 -3.74 -12.83
C TYR A 118 -9.41 -3.16 -13.34
N MET A 119 -10.17 -2.48 -12.48
CA MET A 119 -11.44 -1.84 -12.85
C MET A 119 -11.25 -0.61 -13.75
N LEU A 120 -10.20 0.19 -13.52
CA LEU A 120 -9.88 1.34 -14.38
C LEU A 120 -9.36 0.91 -15.75
N LEU A 121 -8.55 -0.15 -15.83
CA LEU A 121 -8.04 -0.68 -17.11
C LEU A 121 -9.15 -1.32 -17.97
N ASN A 122 -10.09 -2.06 -17.37
CA ASN A 122 -11.17 -2.73 -18.12
C ASN A 122 -12.27 -1.77 -18.58
N ARG A 123 -12.48 -0.64 -17.91
CA ARG A 123 -13.51 0.33 -18.31
C ARG A 123 -13.14 1.09 -19.59
N SER A 124 -11.84 1.25 -19.89
CA SER A 124 -11.37 1.85 -21.15
C SER A 124 -11.54 0.96 -22.38
N ILE A 125 -11.69 -0.36 -22.23
CA ILE A 125 -11.90 -1.30 -23.37
C ILE A 125 -13.36 -1.33 -23.82
N ILE A 126 -14.30 -0.90 -22.98
CA ILE A 126 -15.75 -0.95 -23.25
C ILE A 126 -16.25 0.33 -23.98
N TYR A 127 -15.43 1.38 -24.05
CA TYR A 127 -15.73 2.62 -24.78
C TYR A 127 -14.94 2.73 -26.10
N ILE A 128 -14.71 1.60 -26.78
CA ILE A 128 -14.32 1.53 -28.20
C ILE A 128 -15.47 0.92 -28.99
#